data_AF-A0A813KG88-F1
#
_entry.id   AF-A0A813KG88-F1
#
_cell.length_a   1.000
_cell.length_b   1.000
_cell.length_c   1.000
_cell.angle_alpha   90.00
_cell.angle_beta   90.00
_cell.angle_gamma   90.00
#
_symmetry.space_group_name_H-M   'P 1'
#
loop_
_entity.id
_entity.type
_entity.pdbx_description
1 polymer ?
#
loop_
_entity_poly.entity_id
_entity_poly.type
_entity_poly.pdbx_seq_one_letter_code
_entity_poly.pdbx_strand_id
1 'polypeptide(L)'
;MMLRTPLNLGLLLLLCAGGATALAPAEETEALCGGLWARCLERKCCATPELTCYEKDRWFAQCRPTGNCRPGFYEGDPHKSPWSCVVLSSPAPAPGPGPGPGPGPAPPPPQQCVDKGQHCVDWAMAGECEKNAAYMHEFCMNSCNLCGNLFTNSPEGTAAAPAAAPAAAGDSSSNHVAGSRNATDSSLRGGR
;
A
#
# COMPACT_ATOMS: atom_id res chain seq x y z
N MET A 1 -62.80 71.28 -8.28
CA MET A 1 -61.57 71.20 -7.46
C MET A 1 -61.73 70.03 -6.50
N MET A 2 -61.28 68.83 -6.90
CA MET A 2 -61.39 67.62 -6.07
C MET A 2 -60.14 67.50 -5.19
N LEU A 3 -60.33 67.62 -3.88
CA LEU A 3 -59.33 67.36 -2.85
C LEU A 3 -59.52 65.92 -2.31
N ARG A 4 -58.38 65.23 -2.17
CA ARG A 4 -58.04 64.23 -1.14
C ARG A 4 -58.78 62.87 -1.15
N THR A 5 -58.03 61.83 -1.50
CA THR A 5 -58.14 60.48 -0.90
C THR A 5 -56.74 59.96 -0.52
N PRO A 6 -56.59 59.23 0.60
CA PRO A 6 -55.30 58.83 1.17
C PRO A 6 -54.68 57.65 0.41
N LEU A 7 -53.36 57.70 0.16
CA LEU A 7 -52.61 56.61 -0.46
C LEU A 7 -52.53 55.39 0.46
N ASN A 8 -52.77 54.27 -0.19
CA ASN A 8 -52.97 52.91 0.30
C ASN A 8 -51.68 52.32 0.91
N LEU A 9 -51.79 51.73 2.09
CA LEU A 9 -50.73 51.00 2.78
C LEU A 9 -50.76 49.54 2.30
N GLY A 10 -50.13 49.25 1.16
CA GLY A 10 -50.03 47.88 0.66
C GLY A 10 -49.20 47.75 -0.61
N LEU A 11 -48.20 46.86 -0.57
CA LEU A 11 -47.51 46.24 -1.70
C LEU A 11 -46.26 46.92 -2.27
N LEU A 12 -45.18 47.04 -1.49
CA LEU A 12 -43.84 47.01 -2.09
C LEU A 12 -42.88 46.13 -1.28
N LEU A 13 -43.15 44.83 -1.37
CA LEU A 13 -42.19 43.76 -1.16
C LEU A 13 -41.17 43.81 -2.31
N LEU A 14 -40.27 44.79 -2.28
CA LEU A 14 -39.06 44.78 -3.11
C LEU A 14 -37.92 44.21 -2.25
N LEU A 15 -37.85 42.89 -2.31
CA LEU A 15 -36.65 42.12 -2.07
C LEU A 15 -35.49 42.76 -2.84
N CYS A 16 -34.59 43.46 -2.14
CA CYS A 16 -33.23 43.59 -2.63
C CYS A 16 -32.59 42.20 -2.53
N ALA A 17 -32.84 41.38 -3.55
CA ALA A 17 -32.04 40.22 -3.89
C ALA A 17 -30.65 40.72 -4.33
N GLY A 18 -29.81 41.08 -3.34
CA GLY A 18 -28.39 41.32 -3.51
C GLY A 18 -27.64 40.08 -3.05
N GLY A 19 -27.65 39.05 -3.89
CA GLY A 19 -26.80 37.89 -3.71
C GLY A 19 -25.33 38.30 -3.79
N ALA A 20 -24.72 38.53 -2.64
CA ALA A 20 -23.30 38.24 -2.50
C ALA A 20 -23.20 36.73 -2.34
N THR A 21 -23.11 36.06 -3.49
CA THR A 21 -22.59 34.71 -3.61
C THR A 21 -21.44 34.53 -2.64
N ALA A 22 -21.56 33.49 -1.82
CA ALA A 22 -20.53 32.97 -0.95
C ALA A 22 -19.14 33.26 -1.51
N LEU A 23 -18.32 33.98 -0.74
CA LEU A 23 -16.89 33.67 -0.73
C LEU A 23 -16.82 32.19 -0.36
N ALA A 24 -16.72 31.36 -1.39
CA ALA A 24 -16.35 29.98 -1.22
C ALA A 24 -15.03 29.97 -0.43
N PRO A 25 -14.88 29.08 0.55
CA PRO A 25 -13.60 28.91 1.22
C PRO A 25 -12.54 28.63 0.15
N ALA A 26 -11.52 29.50 0.07
CA ALA A 26 -10.20 28.99 -0.28
C ALA A 26 -9.92 27.89 0.75
N GLU A 27 -9.47 26.73 0.28
CA GLU A 27 -9.35 25.45 0.99
C GLU A 27 -10.66 24.68 1.30
N GLU A 28 -10.97 23.63 0.50
CA GLU A 28 -10.63 22.23 0.82
C GLU A 28 -11.16 21.24 -0.26
N THR A 29 -10.35 20.23 -0.61
CA THR A 29 -10.58 19.09 -1.53
C THR A 29 -10.28 19.22 -3.02
N GLU A 30 -9.33 20.08 -3.40
CA GLU A 30 -8.66 19.89 -4.69
C GLU A 30 -7.65 18.73 -4.60
N ALA A 31 -7.66 17.87 -5.61
CA ALA A 31 -6.50 17.04 -5.96
C ALA A 31 -5.40 17.92 -6.59
N LEU A 32 -4.90 18.91 -5.84
CA LEU A 32 -3.83 19.78 -6.27
C LEU A 32 -2.52 18.99 -6.28
N CYS A 33 -2.02 18.73 -7.49
CA CYS A 33 -0.66 18.29 -7.68
C CYS A 33 0.34 19.30 -7.05
N GLY A 34 1.50 18.82 -6.63
CA GLY A 34 2.47 19.64 -5.89
C GLY A 34 3.03 20.79 -6.72
N GLY A 35 3.09 22.01 -6.16
CA GLY A 35 3.77 23.14 -6.79
C GLY A 35 5.30 22.97 -6.87
N LEU A 36 5.99 23.98 -7.37
CA LEU A 36 7.46 24.00 -7.41
C LEU A 36 8.02 23.82 -5.98
N TRP A 37 8.97 22.90 -5.82
CA TRP A 37 9.58 22.48 -4.55
C TRP A 37 8.62 21.78 -3.55
N ALA A 38 7.37 21.48 -3.94
CA ALA A 38 6.45 20.75 -3.09
C ALA A 38 6.81 19.26 -2.99
N ARG A 39 6.47 18.63 -1.85
CA ARG A 39 6.58 17.18 -1.68
C ARG A 39 5.61 16.47 -2.61
N CYS A 40 6.11 15.49 -3.35
CA CYS A 40 5.31 14.75 -4.34
C CYS A 40 5.38 13.23 -4.16
N LEU A 41 5.97 12.73 -3.08
CA LEU A 41 6.16 11.28 -2.86
C LEU A 41 4.84 10.49 -2.85
N GLU A 42 3.81 11.05 -2.21
CA GLU A 42 2.51 10.40 -2.06
C GLU A 42 1.72 10.38 -3.37
N ARG A 43 1.57 11.56 -3.99
CA ARG A 43 0.69 11.77 -5.15
C ARG A 43 1.37 11.60 -6.49
N LYS A 44 2.70 11.64 -6.52
CA LYS A 44 3.54 11.53 -7.72
C LYS A 44 3.08 12.47 -8.84
N CYS A 45 2.68 13.68 -8.47
CA CYS A 45 2.11 14.66 -9.38
C CYS A 45 2.62 16.07 -9.06
N CYS A 46 2.88 16.85 -10.11
CA CYS A 46 3.25 18.26 -10.01
C CYS A 46 2.23 19.15 -10.74
N ALA A 47 2.05 20.38 -10.26
CA ALA A 47 0.98 21.28 -10.68
C ALA A 47 1.04 21.70 -12.15
N THR A 48 2.23 21.73 -12.75
CA THR A 48 2.44 22.17 -14.13
C THR A 48 3.35 21.18 -14.87
N PRO A 49 3.25 21.07 -16.21
CA PRO A 49 4.05 20.12 -16.99
C PRO A 49 5.55 20.47 -17.02
N GLU A 50 5.93 21.69 -16.64
CA GLU A 50 7.32 22.13 -16.49
C GLU A 50 7.95 21.60 -15.20
N LEU A 51 7.18 20.90 -14.36
CA LEU A 51 7.62 20.30 -13.11
C LEU A 51 7.63 18.79 -13.21
N THR A 52 8.73 18.19 -12.77
CA THR A 52 8.89 16.75 -12.63
C THR A 52 9.13 16.41 -11.16
N CYS A 53 8.41 15.42 -10.66
CA CYS A 53 8.56 14.84 -9.34
C CYS A 53 9.79 13.95 -9.36
N TYR A 54 10.85 14.37 -8.68
CA TYR A 54 12.07 13.61 -8.55
C TYR A 54 12.19 13.01 -7.16
N GLU A 55 12.48 11.73 -7.12
CA GLU A 55 12.87 11.05 -5.90
C GLU A 55 14.25 11.56 -5.44
N LYS A 56 14.34 11.89 -4.15
CA LYS A 56 15.61 12.03 -3.46
C LYS A 56 15.99 10.67 -2.90
N ASP A 57 15.13 10.14 -2.04
CA ASP A 57 15.25 8.84 -1.38
C ASP A 57 13.85 8.24 -1.14
N ARG A 58 13.81 7.04 -0.51
CA ARG A 58 12.57 6.30 -0.22
C ARG A 58 11.54 7.05 0.64
N TRP A 59 11.91 8.18 1.25
CA TRP A 59 11.06 8.95 2.17
C TRP A 59 10.81 10.39 1.69
N PHE A 60 11.48 10.80 0.60
CA PHE A 60 11.40 12.16 0.09
C PHE A 60 11.43 12.21 -1.43
N ALA A 61 10.42 12.87 -2.01
CA ALA A 61 10.40 13.26 -3.40
C ALA A 61 9.85 14.67 -3.52
N GLN A 62 10.34 15.41 -4.51
CA GLN A 62 10.03 16.82 -4.68
C GLN A 62 9.82 17.21 -6.14
N CYS A 63 8.83 18.07 -6.40
CA CYS A 63 8.61 18.68 -7.69
C CYS A 63 9.72 19.71 -7.98
N ARG A 64 10.50 19.48 -9.03
CA ARG A 64 11.54 20.40 -9.50
C ARG A 64 11.32 20.70 -10.98
N PRO A 65 11.93 21.77 -11.52
CA PRO A 65 11.85 22.02 -12.95
C PRO A 65 12.33 20.79 -13.72
N THR A 66 11.61 20.42 -14.77
CA THR A 66 11.92 19.25 -15.60
C THR A 66 13.36 19.35 -16.13
N GLY A 67 14.14 18.30 -15.91
CA GLY A 67 15.57 18.24 -16.24
C GLY A 67 16.51 18.81 -15.17
N ASN A 68 15.99 19.42 -14.10
CA ASN A 68 16.80 20.11 -13.09
C ASN A 68 17.09 19.25 -11.83
N CYS A 69 17.26 17.93 -12.01
CA CYS A 69 17.70 17.02 -10.96
C CYS A 69 19.07 16.43 -11.31
N ARG A 70 20.02 16.48 -10.36
CA ARG A 70 21.33 15.85 -10.48
C ARG A 70 21.52 14.83 -9.36
N PRO A 71 21.86 13.57 -9.67
CA PRO A 71 22.16 12.58 -8.65
C PRO A 71 23.32 13.01 -7.76
N GLY A 72 23.25 12.68 -6.48
CA GLY A 72 24.36 12.89 -5.53
C GLY A 72 23.97 13.66 -4.27
N PHE A 73 24.99 14.01 -3.50
CA PHE A 73 24.85 14.69 -2.21
C PHE A 73 24.87 16.21 -2.39
N TYR A 74 23.95 16.90 -1.72
CA TYR A 74 23.93 18.36 -1.68
C TYR A 74 24.46 18.84 -0.34
N GLU A 75 25.51 19.66 -0.39
CA GLU A 75 26.08 20.35 0.78
C GLU A 75 25.11 21.44 1.23
N GLY A 76 24.16 21.07 2.08
CA GLY A 76 23.07 21.94 2.53
C GLY A 76 21.81 21.20 2.96
N ASP A 77 21.73 19.89 2.71
CA ASP A 77 20.60 19.08 3.15
C ASP A 77 20.79 18.59 4.61
N PRO A 78 19.84 18.85 5.52
CA PRO A 78 19.88 18.35 6.90
C PRO A 78 19.93 16.81 6.97
N HIS A 79 19.31 16.14 6.00
CA HIS A 79 19.34 14.70 5.86
C HIS A 79 20.26 14.37 4.68
N LYS A 80 21.54 14.11 4.98
CA LYS A 80 22.58 13.75 4.00
C LYS A 80 22.29 12.41 3.30
N SER A 81 21.23 12.37 2.50
CA SER A 81 20.89 11.30 1.59
C SER A 81 21.15 11.77 0.15
N PRO A 82 21.72 10.90 -0.69
CA PRO A 82 21.96 11.24 -2.08
C PRO A 82 20.62 11.35 -2.80
N TRP A 83 20.47 12.31 -3.71
CA TRP A 83 19.34 12.33 -4.62
C TRP A 83 19.49 11.21 -5.64
N SER A 84 18.47 10.36 -5.79
CA SER A 84 18.41 9.34 -6.83
C SER A 84 17.99 9.94 -8.18
N CYS A 85 17.22 11.04 -8.16
CA CYS A 85 16.65 11.70 -9.35
C CYS A 85 15.80 10.78 -10.23
N VAL A 86 15.21 9.73 -9.63
CA VAL A 86 14.23 8.89 -10.32
C VAL A 86 12.98 9.74 -10.56
N VAL A 87 12.48 9.73 -11.79
CA VAL A 87 11.25 10.43 -12.16
C VAL A 87 10.05 9.61 -11.66
N LEU A 88 9.28 10.19 -10.75
CA LEU A 88 8.07 9.58 -10.21
C LEU A 88 6.79 10.12 -10.85
N SER A 89 6.85 11.29 -11.51
CA SER A 89 5.66 11.95 -12.06
C SER A 89 4.83 11.04 -12.95
N SER A 90 3.54 10.93 -12.66
CA SER A 90 2.53 10.55 -13.65
C SER A 90 2.32 11.72 -14.63
N PRO A 91 2.10 11.48 -15.93
CA PRO A 91 1.77 12.56 -16.86
C PRO A 91 0.53 13.28 -16.33
N ALA A 92 0.62 14.60 -16.17
CA ALA A 92 -0.49 15.43 -15.72
C ALA A 92 -1.69 15.18 -16.66
N PRO A 93 -2.90 14.93 -16.12
CA PRO A 93 -4.07 14.86 -16.98
C PRO A 93 -4.20 16.20 -17.71
N ALA A 94 -4.39 16.15 -19.03
CA ALA A 94 -4.70 17.33 -19.82
C ALA A 94 -5.91 18.07 -19.18
N PRO A 95 -6.06 19.39 -19.38
CA PRO A 95 -7.27 20.10 -18.98
C PRO A 95 -8.46 19.56 -19.80
N GLY A 96 -9.09 18.51 -19.31
CA GLY A 96 -10.23 17.84 -19.91
C GLY A 96 -11.49 18.06 -19.08
N PRO A 97 -12.69 17.91 -19.67
CA PRO A 97 -13.93 17.89 -18.92
C PRO A 97 -13.83 16.83 -17.82
N GLY A 98 -14.17 17.21 -16.58
CA GLY A 98 -13.80 16.47 -15.37
C GLY A 98 -14.17 14.98 -15.38
N PRO A 99 -13.41 14.13 -14.66
CA PRO A 99 -13.70 12.72 -14.59
C PRO A 99 -14.99 12.50 -13.78
N GLY A 100 -15.92 11.73 -14.36
CA GLY A 100 -16.98 11.09 -13.58
C GLY A 100 -16.37 10.18 -12.49
N PRO A 101 -17.19 9.68 -11.54
CA PRO A 101 -16.69 8.82 -10.47
C PRO A 101 -15.95 7.62 -11.06
N GLY A 102 -14.63 7.62 -10.87
CA GLY A 102 -13.76 6.54 -11.33
C GLY A 102 -14.01 5.25 -10.53
N PRO A 103 -13.66 4.09 -11.09
CA PRO A 103 -13.62 2.86 -10.30
C PRO A 103 -12.65 3.04 -9.13
N GLY A 104 -13.08 2.64 -7.93
CA GLY A 104 -12.31 2.77 -6.70
C GLY A 104 -10.92 2.12 -6.78
N PRO A 105 -10.03 2.43 -5.82
CA PRO A 105 -8.66 1.92 -5.83
C PRO A 105 -8.65 0.40 -5.84
N ALA A 106 -7.81 -0.17 -6.70
CA ALA A 106 -7.57 -1.61 -6.76
C ALA A 106 -7.07 -2.12 -5.39
N PRO A 107 -7.44 -3.33 -4.96
CA PRO A 107 -6.97 -3.88 -3.70
C PRO A 107 -5.44 -3.97 -3.66
N PRO A 108 -4.82 -3.79 -2.49
CA PRO A 108 -3.37 -3.89 -2.35
C PRO A 108 -2.87 -5.27 -2.80
N PRO A 109 -1.65 -5.36 -3.35
CA PRO A 109 -1.08 -6.64 -3.76
C PRO A 109 -1.04 -7.62 -2.57
N PRO A 110 -1.23 -8.92 -2.80
CA PRO A 110 -1.23 -9.92 -1.74
C PRO A 110 0.10 -9.86 -0.99
N GLN A 111 0.04 -9.64 0.32
CA GLN A 111 1.23 -9.60 1.16
C GLN A 111 1.79 -11.02 1.26
N GLN A 112 2.96 -11.25 0.65
CA GLN A 112 3.63 -12.53 0.71
C GLN A 112 4.08 -12.78 2.15
N CYS A 113 3.51 -13.81 2.78
CA CYS A 113 3.87 -14.18 4.14
C CYS A 113 5.16 -15.01 4.11
N VAL A 114 6.28 -14.31 4.10
CA VAL A 114 7.63 -14.89 4.05
C VAL A 114 8.53 -14.15 5.03
N ASP A 115 9.54 -14.85 5.52
CA ASP A 115 10.59 -14.25 6.32
C ASP A 115 11.51 -13.41 5.41
N LYS A 116 11.71 -12.16 5.77
CA LYS A 116 12.58 -11.18 5.10
C LYS A 116 13.95 -11.06 5.80
N GLY A 117 14.05 -11.49 7.06
CA GLY A 117 15.28 -11.47 7.85
C GLY A 117 16.10 -12.76 7.70
N GLN A 118 17.43 -12.64 7.72
CA GLN A 118 18.35 -13.78 7.57
C GLN A 118 18.37 -14.74 8.78
N HIS A 119 17.97 -14.27 9.96
CA HIS A 119 18.03 -15.02 11.22
C HIS A 119 16.64 -15.26 11.85
N CYS A 120 15.58 -15.16 11.04
CA CYS A 120 14.21 -15.29 11.55
C CYS A 120 13.95 -16.60 12.29
N VAL A 121 14.50 -17.72 11.80
CA VAL A 121 14.39 -19.02 12.46
C VAL A 121 15.09 -19.02 13.82
N ASP A 122 16.34 -18.56 13.87
CA ASP A 122 17.12 -18.53 15.11
C ASP A 122 16.48 -17.62 16.16
N TRP A 123 15.97 -16.46 15.74
CA TRP A 123 15.29 -15.50 16.61
C TRP A 123 13.93 -15.98 17.08
N ALA A 124 13.15 -16.63 16.21
CA ALA A 124 11.89 -17.25 16.63
C ALA A 124 12.14 -18.34 17.68
N MET A 125 13.17 -19.17 17.50
CA MET A 125 13.59 -20.19 18.49
C MET A 125 14.10 -19.57 19.80
N ALA A 126 14.70 -18.37 19.74
CA ALA A 126 15.10 -17.60 20.93
C ALA A 126 13.93 -16.88 21.65
N GLY A 127 12.71 -16.99 21.12
CA GLY A 127 11.50 -16.37 21.67
C GLY A 127 11.33 -14.90 21.30
N GLU A 128 11.98 -14.43 20.23
CA GLU A 128 11.87 -13.04 19.79
C GLU A 128 10.47 -12.69 19.27
N CYS A 129 9.66 -13.68 18.89
CA CYS A 129 8.26 -13.45 18.51
C CYS A 129 7.45 -12.80 19.64
N GLU A 130 7.82 -13.05 20.90
CA GLU A 130 7.17 -12.42 22.06
C GLU A 130 7.96 -11.21 22.57
N LYS A 131 9.29 -11.33 22.64
CA LYS A 131 10.17 -10.26 23.17
C LYS A 131 10.31 -9.06 22.24
N ASN A 132 10.23 -9.30 20.94
CA ASN A 132 10.44 -8.32 19.88
C ASN A 132 9.39 -8.48 18.77
N ALA A 133 8.13 -8.61 19.20
CA ALA A 133 6.98 -8.85 18.34
C ALA A 133 6.90 -7.86 17.17
N ALA A 134 7.13 -6.56 17.38
CA ALA A 134 7.04 -5.57 16.32
C ALA A 134 7.97 -5.86 15.14
N TYR A 135 9.23 -6.20 15.40
CA TYR A 135 10.19 -6.55 14.37
C TYR A 135 9.89 -7.92 13.76
N MET A 136 9.64 -8.91 14.62
CA MET A 136 9.41 -10.27 14.17
C MET A 136 8.12 -10.41 13.35
N HIS A 137 7.09 -9.62 13.64
CA HIS A 137 5.82 -9.65 12.91
C HIS A 137 5.89 -8.91 11.56
N GLU A 138 6.89 -8.07 11.32
CA GLU A 138 7.05 -7.37 10.04
C GLU A 138 8.05 -8.10 9.11
N PHE A 139 9.08 -8.68 9.71
CA PHE A 139 10.21 -9.27 8.98
C PHE A 139 10.31 -10.79 9.10
N CYS A 140 9.68 -11.40 10.11
CA CYS A 140 9.79 -12.83 10.40
C CYS A 140 8.41 -13.48 10.60
N MET A 141 7.42 -13.03 9.82
CA MET A 141 6.02 -13.45 9.92
C MET A 141 5.84 -14.97 9.84
N ASN A 142 6.62 -15.63 8.98
CA ASN A 142 6.52 -17.07 8.78
C ASN A 142 7.18 -17.83 9.94
N SER A 143 8.36 -17.39 10.39
CA SER A 143 9.04 -17.97 11.56
C SER A 143 8.25 -17.79 12.87
N CYS A 144 7.41 -16.75 12.97
CA CYS A 144 6.49 -16.56 14.11
C CYS A 144 5.12 -17.20 13.93
N ASN A 145 4.91 -18.03 12.90
CA ASN A 145 3.64 -18.70 12.61
C ASN A 145 2.45 -17.74 12.46
N LEU A 146 2.67 -16.52 11.98
CA LEU A 146 1.63 -15.51 11.75
C LEU A 146 1.00 -15.60 10.36
N CYS A 147 1.46 -16.54 9.54
CA CYS A 147 0.90 -16.84 8.23
C CYS A 147 -0.44 -17.61 8.35
N GLY A 148 -1.43 -17.00 8.99
CA GLY A 148 -2.81 -17.47 9.02
C GLY A 148 -3.61 -16.93 7.84
N ASN A 149 -3.91 -17.79 6.86
CA ASN A 149 -4.85 -17.58 5.74
C ASN A 149 -4.95 -16.17 5.14
N LEU A 150 -3.85 -15.65 4.58
CA LEU A 150 -3.90 -14.48 3.69
C LEU A 150 -4.46 -14.79 2.28
N PHE A 151 -5.03 -15.98 2.07
CA PHE A 151 -5.72 -16.39 0.84
C PHE A 151 -6.97 -17.21 1.13
N THR A 152 -7.99 -16.63 1.76
CA THR A 152 -9.37 -17.16 1.65
C THR A 152 -10.29 -16.08 1.12
N ASN A 153 -10.21 -15.82 -0.18
CA ASN A 153 -11.41 -15.45 -0.93
C ASN A 153 -12.28 -16.71 -1.08
N SER A 154 -12.97 -17.12 -0.02
CA SER A 154 -14.16 -17.98 -0.09
C SER A 154 -14.96 -17.84 1.21
N PRO A 155 -16.25 -17.48 1.16
CA PRO A 155 -17.10 -17.41 2.34
C PRO A 155 -17.60 -18.83 2.63
N GLU A 156 -17.03 -19.47 3.65
CA GLU A 156 -17.61 -20.51 4.52
C GLU A 156 -16.48 -21.39 5.05
N GLY A 157 -16.36 -21.49 6.38
CA GLY A 157 -15.39 -22.39 7.00
C GLY A 157 -14.95 -22.01 8.41
N THR A 158 -15.92 -21.62 9.23
CA THR A 158 -16.08 -21.89 10.67
C THR A 158 -14.83 -22.11 11.53
N ALA A 159 -14.73 -21.24 12.55
CA ALA A 159 -14.09 -21.43 13.85
C ALA A 159 -13.74 -22.87 14.25
N ALA A 160 -12.51 -23.06 14.69
CA ALA A 160 -12.19 -24.04 15.74
C ALA A 160 -10.93 -23.62 16.50
N ALA A 161 -11.13 -23.18 17.74
CA ALA A 161 -10.17 -23.33 18.81
C ALA A 161 -10.93 -23.86 20.03
N PRO A 162 -10.26 -24.45 21.03
CA PRO A 162 -9.16 -25.42 20.99
C PRO A 162 -9.63 -26.77 21.60
N ALA A 163 -8.87 -27.85 21.43
CA ALA A 163 -9.06 -29.06 22.23
C ALA A 163 -7.73 -29.48 22.85
N ALA A 164 -7.73 -29.47 24.17
CA ALA A 164 -6.65 -29.88 25.05
C ALA A 164 -6.20 -31.34 24.82
N ALA A 165 -4.99 -31.62 25.28
CA ALA A 165 -4.46 -32.97 25.48
C ALA A 165 -5.39 -33.85 26.35
N PRO A 166 -5.22 -35.19 26.27
CA PRO A 166 -4.49 -35.82 27.36
C PRO A 166 -3.45 -36.87 26.90
N ALA A 167 -2.72 -37.34 27.91
CA ALA A 167 -1.48 -38.12 27.85
C ALA A 167 -1.63 -39.62 27.55
N ALA A 168 -0.49 -40.17 27.10
CA ALA A 168 0.08 -41.51 27.35
C ALA A 168 -0.56 -42.76 26.72
N ALA A 169 0.22 -43.43 25.85
CA ALA A 169 0.68 -44.82 26.01
C ALA A 169 1.60 -45.18 24.83
N GLY A 170 2.76 -45.79 25.10
CA GLY A 170 3.64 -46.31 24.06
C GLY A 170 3.15 -47.64 23.48
N ASP A 171 3.70 -48.01 22.32
CA ASP A 171 4.30 -49.33 22.14
C ASP A 171 5.26 -49.32 20.95
N SER A 172 6.38 -50.03 21.12
CA SER A 172 7.40 -50.24 20.10
C SER A 172 7.01 -51.44 19.25
N SER A 173 6.86 -51.27 17.93
CA SER A 173 7.19 -52.35 16.99
C SER A 173 7.32 -51.86 15.55
N SER A 174 8.54 -52.07 15.05
CA SER A 174 8.98 -52.27 13.68
C SER A 174 7.88 -52.60 12.66
N ASN A 175 7.97 -51.98 11.48
CA ASN A 175 8.05 -52.68 10.19
C ASN A 175 7.87 -51.68 9.05
N HIS A 176 8.92 -51.37 8.28
CA HIS A 176 8.81 -50.98 6.86
C HIS A 176 10.13 -51.33 6.14
N VAL A 177 10.25 -52.57 5.64
CA VAL A 177 11.00 -52.88 4.42
C VAL A 177 10.18 -53.89 3.62
N ALA A 178 9.30 -53.38 2.78
CA ALA A 178 8.74 -54.14 1.67
C ALA A 178 9.83 -54.25 0.59
N GLY A 179 10.10 -55.46 0.14
CA GLY A 179 11.28 -55.80 -0.63
C GLY A 179 11.26 -55.40 -2.11
N SER A 180 12.41 -55.61 -2.74
CA SER A 180 12.52 -55.90 -4.16
C SER A 180 13.67 -56.88 -4.37
N ARG A 181 13.30 -58.10 -4.73
CA ARG A 181 14.21 -59.19 -5.12
C ARG A 181 14.77 -58.83 -6.49
N ASN A 182 16.06 -58.55 -6.59
CA ASN A 182 16.71 -58.40 -7.89
C ASN A 182 17.40 -59.73 -8.24
N ALA A 183 16.70 -60.56 -9.02
CA ALA A 183 17.25 -61.76 -9.62
C ALA A 183 17.72 -61.40 -11.03
N THR A 184 19.02 -61.16 -11.21
CA THR A 184 19.62 -61.08 -12.55
C THR A 184 20.04 -62.47 -12.99
N ASP A 185 19.19 -62.99 -13.86
CA ASP A 185 19.32 -64.15 -14.75
C ASP A 185 20.72 -64.30 -15.35
N SER A 186 21.29 -65.49 -15.17
CA SER A 186 22.53 -65.94 -15.80
C SER A 186 22.16 -66.77 -17.03
N SER A 187 22.24 -66.17 -18.22
CA SER A 187 22.28 -66.94 -19.45
C SER A 187 22.86 -66.18 -20.66
N LEU A 188 23.93 -66.79 -21.21
CA LEU A 188 24.30 -66.91 -22.63
C LEU A 188 25.48 -66.07 -23.21
N ARG A 189 26.48 -66.85 -23.68
CA ARG A 189 27.42 -66.67 -24.83
C ARG A 189 28.55 -65.65 -24.66
N GLY A 190 29.81 -65.89 -25.04
CA GLY A 190 30.58 -66.94 -25.73
C GLY A 190 32.05 -66.47 -25.68
N GLY A 191 33.11 -67.24 -25.82
CA GLY A 191 33.37 -68.33 -26.76
C GLY A 191 34.56 -67.92 -27.65
N ARG A 192 35.66 -68.68 -27.53
CA ARG A 192 36.93 -68.71 -28.29
C ARG A 192 38.08 -67.83 -27.81
#